data_AF-A0A2V6PL95-F1
#
_entry.id   AF-A0A2V6PL95-F1
#
_cell.length_a   1.000
_cell.length_b   1.000
_cell.length_c   1.000
_cell.angle_alpha   90.00
_cell.angle_beta   90.00
_cell.angle_gamma   90.00
#
_symmetry.space_group_name_H-M   'P 1'
#
loop_
_entity.id
_entity.type
_entity.pdbx_description
1 polymer ?
#
loop_
_entity_poly.entity_id
_entity_poly.type
_entity_poly.pdbx_seq_one_letter_code
_entity_poly.pdbx_strand_id
1 'polypeptide(L)' 'MIAYRRGIGHLLAEGSQRASARLGRGSDEYLTTVKGLEMAMHDPRHMPVMRASYLLAPTGG' A
#
# COMPACT_ATOMS: atom_id res chain seq x y z
N MET A 1 12.98 10.83 -7.88
CA MET A 1 12.02 10.63 -8.99
C MET A 1 10.58 10.83 -8.53
N ILE A 2 10.11 10.17 -7.46
CA ILE A 2 8.74 10.28 -6.93
C ILE A 2 8.39 11.69 -6.47
N ALA A 3 9.18 12.28 -5.56
CA ALA A 3 8.93 13.62 -5.03
C ALA A 3 8.85 14.71 -6.11
N TYR A 4 9.62 14.57 -7.18
CA TYR A 4 9.63 15.49 -8.32
C TYR A 4 8.74 15.02 -9.49
N ARG A 5 7.99 13.93 -9.32
CA ARG A 5 7.10 13.32 -10.32
C ARG A 5 7.73 13.14 -11.71
N ARG A 6 8.99 12.68 -11.76
CA ARG A 6 9.73 12.46 -13.02
C ARG A 6 9.67 10.99 -13.44
N GLY A 7 9.40 10.73 -14.72
CA GLY A 7 9.32 9.38 -15.29
C GLY A 7 8.32 8.50 -14.55
N ILE A 8 8.72 7.28 -14.18
CA ILE A 8 7.89 6.37 -13.35
C ILE A 8 7.48 6.97 -12.00
N GLY A 9 8.23 7.96 -11.50
CA GLY A 9 7.91 8.67 -10.26
C GLY A 9 6.57 9.39 -10.30
N HIS A 10 6.07 9.79 -11.48
CA HIS A 10 4.73 10.36 -11.61
C HIS A 10 3.63 9.36 -11.23
N LEU A 11 3.78 8.10 -11.65
CA LEU A 11 2.85 7.01 -11.34
C LEU A 11 2.95 6.61 -9.86
N LEU A 12 4.18 6.40 -9.37
CA LEU A 12 4.40 5.90 -8.00
C LEU A 12 4.07 6.93 -6.91
N ALA A 13 4.04 8.24 -7.24
CA ALA A 13 3.63 9.29 -6.30
C ALA A 13 2.13 9.23 -5.94
N GLU A 14 1.34 8.42 -6.65
CA GLU A 14 -0.09 8.23 -6.35
C GLU A 14 -0.35 7.19 -5.25
N GLY A 15 0.68 6.58 -4.68
CA GLY A 15 0.53 5.50 -3.71
C GLY A 15 0.33 4.14 -4.38
N SER A 16 0.61 3.08 -3.63
CA SER A 16 0.73 1.72 -4.16
C SER A 16 -0.57 1.23 -4.84
N GLN A 17 -1.72 1.41 -4.20
CA GLN A 17 -3.01 0.95 -4.73
C GLN A 17 -3.39 1.63 -6.05
N ARG A 18 -3.24 2.96 -6.16
CA ARG A 18 -3.53 3.69 -7.41
C ARG A 18 -2.50 3.41 -8.50
N ALA A 19 -1.23 3.26 -8.11
CA ALA A 19 -0.18 2.89 -9.04
C ALA A 19 -0.44 1.50 -9.64
N SER A 20 -0.81 0.52 -8.81
CA SER A 20 -1.16 -0.84 -9.25
C SER A 20 -2.38 -0.86 -10.16
N ALA A 21 -3.46 -0.16 -9.82
CA ALA A 21 -4.66 -0.07 -10.67
C ALA A 21 -4.35 0.50 -12.08
N ARG A 22 -3.41 1.43 -12.19
CA ARG A 22 -2.99 2.02 -13.48
C ARG A 22 -1.95 1.16 -14.20
N LEU A 23 -1.06 0.48 -13.46
CA LEU A 23 -0.03 -0.37 -14.03
C LEU A 23 -0.62 -1.69 -14.57
N GLY A 24 -1.62 -2.23 -13.88
CA GLY A 24 -2.26 -3.51 -14.19
C GLY A 24 -1.30 -4.68 -14.07
N ARG A 25 -1.44 -5.65 -14.99
CA ARG A 25 -0.53 -6.80 -15.16
C ARG A 25 -0.36 -7.67 -13.90
N GLY A 26 -1.42 -7.82 -13.10
CA GLY A 26 -1.38 -8.58 -11.85
C GLY A 26 -0.56 -7.91 -10.74
N SER A 27 -0.23 -6.63 -10.86
CA SER A 27 0.53 -5.92 -9.83
C SER A 27 -0.23 -5.79 -8.50
N ASP A 28 -1.54 -5.99 -8.52
CA ASP A 28 -2.42 -6.02 -7.35
C ASP A 28 -2.12 -7.20 -6.41
N GLU A 29 -1.55 -8.29 -6.92
CA GLU A 29 -1.09 -9.44 -6.10
C GLU A 29 0.01 -9.06 -5.09
N TYR A 30 0.70 -7.94 -5.33
CA TYR A 30 1.77 -7.44 -4.48
C TYR A 30 1.32 -6.32 -3.53
N LEU A 31 0.04 -5.90 -3.59
CA LEU A 31 -0.46 -4.85 -2.72
C LEU A 31 -0.54 -5.35 -1.27
N THR A 32 0.08 -4.59 -0.38
CA THR A 32 0.01 -4.79 1.07
C THR A 32 -0.56 -3.53 1.70
N THR A 33 -1.88 -3.34 1.56
CA THR A 33 -2.59 -2.16 2.02
C THR A 33 -3.89 -2.53 2.73
N VAL A 34 -4.34 -1.68 3.65
CA VAL A 34 -5.69 -1.73 4.22
C VAL A 34 -6.30 -0.34 4.10
N LYS A 35 -7.51 -0.24 3.52
CA LYS A 35 -8.19 1.05 3.22
C LYS A 35 -7.35 2.02 2.36
N GLY A 36 -6.42 1.50 1.55
CA GLY A 36 -5.57 2.30 0.67
C GLY A 36 -4.33 2.91 1.30
N LEU A 37 -4.06 2.62 2.59
CA LEU A 37 -2.81 2.93 3.25
C LEU A 37 -1.92 1.69 3.34
N GLU A 38 -0.63 1.87 3.06
CA GLU A 38 0.41 0.84 3.11
C GLU A 38 0.60 0.30 4.52
N MET A 39 0.59 -1.02 4.66
CA MET A 39 0.84 -1.64 5.96
C MET A 39 2.23 -1.27 6.48
N ALA A 40 2.31 -0.94 7.77
CA ALA A 40 3.61 -0.74 8.42
C ALA A 40 4.44 -2.05 8.53
N MET A 41 5.64 -1.98 9.11
CA MET A 41 6.64 -3.07 9.13
C MET A 41 6.19 -4.40 9.78
N HIS A 42 5.08 -4.44 10.53
CA HIS A 42 4.72 -5.59 11.35
C HIS A 42 3.94 -6.62 10.55
N ASP A 43 4.36 -7.89 10.61
CA ASP A 43 3.65 -8.97 9.93
C ASP A 43 2.41 -9.42 10.75
N PRO A 44 1.18 -9.16 10.30
CA PRO A 44 -0.05 -9.54 11.00
C PRO A 44 -0.29 -11.06 11.05
N ARG A 45 0.49 -11.86 10.30
CA ARG A 45 0.48 -13.33 10.38
C ARG A 45 1.19 -13.81 11.65
N HIS A 46 2.17 -13.05 12.14
CA HIS A 46 2.98 -13.38 13.31
C HIS A 46 2.66 -12.51 14.53
N MET A 47 1.93 -11.39 14.35
CA MET A 47 1.55 -10.46 15.42
C MET A 47 0.03 -10.24 15.46
N PRO A 48 -0.72 -11.05 16.24
CA PRO A 48 -2.19 -10.97 16.30
C PRO A 48 -2.74 -9.59 16.67
N VAL A 49 -2.05 -8.85 17.55
CA VAL A 49 -2.43 -7.48 17.93
C VAL A 49 -2.39 -6.54 16.72
N MET A 50 -1.36 -6.67 15.87
CA MET A 50 -1.21 -5.85 14.67
C MET A 50 -2.27 -6.17 13.62
N ARG A 51 -2.72 -7.43 13.51
CA ARG A 51 -3.84 -7.80 12.63
C ARG A 51 -5.10 -7.00 12.97
N ALA A 52 -5.47 -6.93 14.25
CA ALA A 52 -6.62 -6.16 14.69
C ALA A 52 -6.39 -4.66 14.48
N SER A 53 -5.19 -4.16 14.79
CA SER A 53 -4.82 -2.76 14.61
C SER A 53 -4.99 -2.30 13.16
N TYR A 54 -4.39 -3.00 12.19
CA TYR A 54 -4.50 -2.64 10.77
C TYR A 54 -5.92 -2.72 10.23
N LEU A 55 -6.70 -3.72 10.66
CA LEU A 55 -8.08 -3.88 10.21
C LEU A 55 -9.01 -2.79 10.76
N LEU A 56 -8.85 -2.42 12.03
CA LEU A 56 -9.75 -1.51 12.74
C LEU A 56 -9.32 -0.04 12.72
N ALA A 57 -8.06 0.26 12.41
CA ALA A 57 -7.57 1.62 12.32
C ALA A 57 -8.41 2.43 11.31
N PRO A 58 -8.94 3.60 11.69
CA PRO A 58 -9.83 4.37 10.81
C PRO A 58 -9.11 4.88 9.56
N THR A 59 -7.79 5.05 9.63
CA THR A 59 -6.94 5.55 8.55
C THR A 59 -6.43 4.47 7.60
N GLY A 60 -6.52 3.19 7.96
CA GLY A 60 -5.97 2.08 7.18
C GLY A 60 -4.78 1.38 7.84
N GLY A 61 -4.05 0.60 7.03
CA GLY A 61 -2.91 -0.24 7.41
C GLY A 61 -1.67 0.56 7.80
#